data_AF-A0A928TVU3-F1
#
_entry.id   AF-A0A928TVU3-F1
#
_cell.length_a   1.000
_cell.length_b   1.000
_cell.length_c   1.000
_cell.angle_alpha   90.00
_cell.angle_beta   90.00
_cell.angle_gamma   90.00
#
_symmetry.space_group_name_H-M   'P 1'
#
loop_
_entity.id
_entity.type
_entity.pdbx_description
1 polymer ?
#
loop_
_entity_poly.entity_id
_entity_poly.type
_entity_poly.pdbx_seq_one_letter_code
_entity_poly.pdbx_strand_id
1 'polypeptide(L)' 'MMVPLPQAAAHFQLAPGALSEGVRDGRFLTWRLEHGSHYRWYVQENRVDSAQPADSLPK' A
#
# COMPACT_ATOMS: atom_id res chain seq x y z
N MET A 1 -8.26 -1.38 -3.14
CA MET A 1 -7.58 -0.36 -3.98
C MET A 1 -6.16 -0.23 -3.48
N MET A 2 -5.18 -0.15 -4.39
CA MET A 2 -3.75 -0.03 -4.06
C MET A 2 -3.31 1.43 -4.18
N VAL A 3 -2.54 1.93 -3.21
CA VAL A 3 -2.11 3.34 -3.13
C VAL A 3 -0.61 3.41 -2.84
N PRO A 4 0.16 4.30 -3.48
CA PRO A 4 1.57 4.48 -3.15
C PRO A 4 1.77 4.81 -1.67
N LEU A 5 2.76 4.18 -1.02
CA LEU A 5 3.05 4.34 0.40
C LEU A 5 3.14 5.82 0.86
N PRO A 6 3.80 6.74 0.10
CA PRO A 6 3.85 8.16 0.50
C PRO A 6 2.49 8.86 0.52
N GLN A 7 1.50 8.35 -0.21
CA GLN A 7 0.15 8.92 -0.31
C GLN A 7 -0.86 8.20 0.58
N ALA A 8 -0.51 7.03 1.11
CA ALA A 8 -1.43 6.16 1.84
C ALA A 8 -2.05 6.84 3.07
N ALA A 9 -1.27 7.56 3.87
CA ALA A 9 -1.79 8.23 5.06
C ALA A 9 -2.86 9.28 4.71
N ALA A 10 -2.62 10.10 3.68
CA ALA A 10 -3.58 11.09 3.23
C ALA A 10 -4.82 10.43 2.58
N HIS A 11 -4.62 9.42 1.75
CA HIS A 11 -5.71 8.71 1.07
C HIS A 11 -6.65 8.00 2.05
N PHE A 12 -6.10 7.35 3.08
CA PHE A 12 -6.87 6.65 4.11
C PHE A 12 -7.25 7.56 5.29
N GLN A 13 -6.95 8.87 5.22
CA GLN A 13 -7.24 9.85 6.28
C GLN A 13 -6.72 9.42 7.66
N LEU A 14 -5.49 8.89 7.69
CA LEU A 14 -4.86 8.35 8.90
C LEU A 14 -4.06 9.41 9.64
N ALA A 15 -4.11 9.35 10.97
CA ALA A 15 -3.21 10.11 11.83
C ALA A 15 -1.76 9.63 11.67
N PRO A 16 -0.76 10.46 12.04
CA PRO A 16 0.64 10.03 12.07
C PRO A 16 0.81 8.74 12.86
N GLY A 17 1.49 7.74 12.28
CA GLY A 17 1.74 6.44 12.92
C GLY A 17 0.62 5.40 12.77
N ALA A 18 -0.64 5.81 12.53
CA ALA A 18 -1.77 4.88 12.42
C ALA A 18 -1.67 3.94 11.21
N LEU A 19 -0.91 4.33 10.17
CA LEU A 19 -0.61 3.45 9.03
C LEU A 19 0.27 2.27 9.46
N SER A 20 1.30 2.51 10.25
CA SER A 20 2.21 1.46 10.73
C SER A 20 1.50 0.51 11.69
N GLU A 21 0.64 1.04 12.57
CA GLU A 21 -0.21 0.21 13.43
C GLU A 21 -1.18 -0.64 12.61
N GLY A 22 -1.84 -0.04 11.61
CA GLY A 22 -2.74 -0.80 10.74
C GLY A 22 -2.04 -1.88 9.90
N VAL A 23 -0.77 -1.70 9.53
CA VAL A 23 0.03 -2.79 8.91
C VAL A 23 0.34 -3.88 9.92
N ARG A 24 0.77 -3.52 11.14
CA ARG A 24 1.06 -4.48 12.22
C ARG A 24 -0.16 -5.32 12.60
N ASP A 25 -1.31 -4.68 12.67
CA ASP A 25 -2.57 -5.29 13.08
C ASP A 25 -3.27 -6.01 11.90
N GLY A 26 -2.64 -6.03 10.72
CA GLY A 26 -3.12 -6.76 9.55
C GLY A 26 -4.27 -6.09 8.79
N ARG A 27 -4.64 -4.86 9.15
CA ARG A 27 -5.64 -4.05 8.41
C ARG A 27 -5.12 -3.63 7.04
N PHE A 28 -3.82 -3.42 6.90
CA PHE A 28 -3.20 -3.04 5.63
C PHE A 28 -2.12 -4.04 5.21
N LEU A 29 -2.09 -4.35 3.92
CA LEU A 29 -1.02 -5.07 3.25
C LEU A 29 -0.06 -4.07 2.61
N THR A 30 1.23 -4.41 2.60
CA THR A 30 2.25 -3.65 1.89
C THR A 30 2.82 -4.46 0.74
N TRP A 31 3.03 -3.80 -0.39
CA TRP A 31 3.54 -4.42 -1.60
C TRP A 31 4.78 -3.66 -2.09
N ARG A 32 5.81 -4.40 -2.49
CA ARG A 32 6.97 -3.86 -3.18
C ARG A 32 6.94 -4.35 -4.62
N LEU A 33 6.70 -3.45 -5.56
CA LEU A 33 6.54 -3.79 -6.98
C LEU A 33 7.64 -3.15 -7.81
N GLU A 34 8.06 -3.84 -8.87
CA GLU A 34 9.04 -3.35 -9.83
C GLU A 34 8.45 -2.26 -10.73
N HIS A 35 9.19 -1.17 -10.86
CA HIS A 35 8.83 0.00 -11.63
C HIS A 35 10.02 0.45 -12.48
N GLY A 36 10.14 -0.11 -13.69
CA GLY A 36 11.30 0.11 -14.54
C GLY A 36 12.56 -0.49 -13.91
N SER A 37 13.56 0.34 -13.61
CA SER A 37 14.80 -0.04 -12.90
C SER A 37 14.73 0.18 -11.38
N HIS A 38 13.57 0.58 -10.86
CA HIS A 38 13.37 0.90 -9.45
C HIS A 38 12.25 0.07 -8.83
N TYR A 39 12.06 0.19 -7.52
CA TYR A 39 10.93 -0.39 -6.81
C TYR A 39 10.06 0.70 -6.20
N ARG A 40 8.75 0.47 -6.18
CA ARG A 40 7.78 1.32 -5.49
C ARG A 40 7.06 0.51 -4.42
N TRP A 41 6.77 1.19 -3.32
CA TRP A 41 5.99 0.63 -2.21
C TRP A 41 4.55 1.09 -2.30
N TYR A 42 3.65 0.16 -2.06
CA TYR A 42 2.22 0.38 -2.07
C TYR A 42 1.56 -0.18 -0.82
N VAL A 43 0.39 0.37 -0.51
CA VAL A 43 -0.48 -0.03 0.58
C VAL A 43 -1.85 -0.40 0.01
N GLN A 44 -2.43 -1.46 0.54
CA GLN A 44 -3.79 -1.90 0.22
C GLN A 44 -4.51 -2.27 1.52
N GLU A 45 -5.80 -1.95 1.64
CA GLU A 45 -6.63 -2.53 2.71
C GLU A 45 -6.72 -4.05 2.58
N ASN A 46 -6.46 -4.75 3.66
CA ASN A 46 -6.57 -6.20 3.72
C ASN A 46 -8.04 -6.61 3.73
N ARG A 47 -8.51 -7.12 2.60
CA ARG A 47 -9.85 -7.68 2.39
C ARG A 47 -9.73 -9.15 2.00
N VAL A 48 -10.80 -9.93 2.18
CA VAL A 48 -10.84 -11.40 1.99
C VAL A 48 -10.32 -11.85 0.62
N ASP A 49 -10.41 -10.99 -0.40
CA ASP A 49 -10.01 -11.19 -1.79
C ASP A 49 -8.67 -10.50 -2.16
N SER A 50 -7.89 -10.06 -1.18
CA SER A 50 -6.63 -9.32 -1.43
C SER A 50 -5.51 -10.25 -1.89
N ALA A 51 -5.28 -10.30 -3.20
CA ALA A 51 -4.11 -10.92 -3.81
C ALA A 51 -3.01 -9.89 -4.07
N GLN A 52 -1.76 -10.36 -4.25
CA GLN A 52 -0.65 -9.51 -4.68
C GLN A 52 -0.98 -8.87 -6.05
N PRO A 53 -1.03 -7.54 -6.15
CA PRO A 53 -1.33 -6.85 -7.39
C PRO A 53 -0.09 -6.69 -8.27
N ALA A 54 -0.31 -6.56 -9.58
CA ALA A 54 0.72 -6.09 -10.51
C ALA A 54 0.82 -4.56 -10.46
N ASP A 55 2.02 -4.00 -10.73
CA ASP A 55 2.17 -2.54 -10.81
C ASP A 55 1.36 -2.02 -12.00
N SER A 56 0.38 -1.18 -11.70
CA SER A 56 -0.60 -0.67 -12.67
C SER A 56 -0.40 0.82 -12.94
N LEU A 57 0.60 1.45 -12.31
CA LEU A 57 0.98 2.83 -12.62
C LEU A 57 1.85 2.90 -13.88
N PRO A 58 1.64 3.93 -14.74
CA PRO A 58 2.48 4.13 -15.92
C PRO A 58 3.94 4.33 -15.51
N LYS A 59 4.83 3.73 -16.30
CA LYS A 59 6.29 3.80 -16.16
C LYS A 59 6.82 5.19 -16.51
#